data_AF-A0A1V0QEL6-F1
#
_entry.id   AF-A0A1V0QEL6-F1
#
_cell.length_a   1.000
_cell.length_b   1.000
_cell.length_c   1.000
_cell.angle_alpha   90.00
_cell.angle_beta   90.00
_cell.angle_gamma   90.00
#
_symmetry.space_group_name_H-M   'P 1'
#
loop_
_entity.id
_entity.type
_entity.pdbx_description
1 polymer ?
#
loop_
_entity_poly.entity_id
_entity_poly.type
_entity_poly.pdbx_seq_one_letter_code
_entity_poly.pdbx_strand_id
1 'polypeptide(L)' 'MLRFHKKDSRQMLKEIARSRGVSISVVREEIQCAIENAQYSDDPEKREEFQRLFGNKTPTPEEFICIVSKKLKFK' A
#
# COMPACT_ATOMS: atom_id res chain seq x y z
N MET A 1 -14.71 8.70 -14.35
CA MET A 1 -13.95 8.49 -13.08
C MET A 1 -13.12 7.23 -13.21
N LEU A 2 -11.79 7.35 -13.22
CA LEU A 2 -10.88 6.22 -13.30
C LEU A 2 -10.89 5.48 -11.94
N ARG A 3 -11.83 4.54 -11.76
CA ARG A 3 -11.89 3.70 -10.55
C ARG A 3 -10.66 2.82 -10.51
N PHE A 4 -9.82 2.99 -9.50
CA PHE A 4 -8.72 2.07 -9.24
C PHE A 4 -9.29 0.81 -8.59
N HIS A 5 -9.21 -0.32 -9.28
CA HIS A 5 -9.71 -1.61 -8.85
C HIS A 5 -8.58 -2.49 -8.28
N LYS A 6 -8.95 -3.58 -7.60
CA LYS A 6 -8.00 -4.60 -7.09
C LYS A 6 -7.17 -5.25 -8.21
N LYS A 7 -7.63 -5.18 -9.46
CA LYS A 7 -6.87 -5.64 -10.63
C LYS A 7 -5.70 -4.68 -10.93
N ASP A 8 -5.92 -3.38 -10.81
CA ASP A 8 -4.90 -2.35 -11.03
C ASP A 8 -3.77 -2.43 -9.99
N SER A 9 -4.08 -2.70 -8.71
CA SER A 9 -3.03 -2.90 -7.70
C SER A 9 -2.15 -4.10 -7.99
N ARG A 10 -2.72 -5.21 -8.46
CA ARG A 10 -1.95 -6.39 -8.88
C ARG A 10 -1.07 -6.09 -10.10
N GLN A 11 -1.55 -5.28 -11.04
CA GLN A 11 -0.76 -4.88 -12.20
C GLN A 11 0.38 -3.95 -11.78
N MET A 12 0.11 -3.01 -10.88
CA MET A 12 1.12 -2.11 -10.34
C MET A 12 2.24 -2.87 -9.61
N LEU A 13 1.89 -3.89 -8.81
CA LEU A 13 2.88 -4.79 -8.19
C LEU A 13 3.77 -5.49 -9.23
N LYS A 14 3.18 -5.97 -10.33
CA LYS A 14 3.93 -6.60 -11.43
C LYS A 14 4.90 -5.63 -12.11
N GLU A 15 4.44 -4.42 -12.38
CA GLU A 15 5.28 -3.38 -13.00
C GLU A 15 6.42 -2.93 -12.08
N ILE A 16 6.15 -2.78 -10.77
CA ILE A 16 7.18 -2.47 -9.77
C ILE A 16 8.22 -3.59 -9.70
N ALA A 17 7.77 -4.85 -9.65
CA ALA A 17 8.65 -6.02 -9.62
C ALA A 17 9.52 -6.08 -10.89
N ARG A 18 8.91 -5.89 -12.07
CA ARG A 18 9.60 -5.89 -13.36
C ARG A 18 10.62 -4.75 -13.47
N SER A 19 10.27 -3.54 -13.04
CA SER A 19 11.15 -2.37 -13.06
C SER A 19 12.37 -2.55 -12.17
N ARG A 20 12.19 -3.18 -11.00
CA ARG A 20 13.26 -3.45 -10.04
C ARG A 20 14.03 -4.76 -10.31
N GLY A 21 13.59 -5.58 -11.26
CA GLY A 21 14.18 -6.89 -11.54
C GLY A 21 14.01 -7.92 -10.40
N VAL A 22 13.00 -7.73 -9.53
CA VAL A 22 12.71 -8.62 -8.40
C VAL A 22 11.41 -9.39 -8.62
N SER A 23 11.13 -10.37 -7.76
CA SER A 23 9.86 -11.09 -7.78
C SER A 23 8.73 -10.25 -7.16
N ILE A 24 7.48 -10.56 -7.54
CA ILE A 24 6.28 -9.92 -6.97
C ILE A 24 6.20 -10.17 -5.45
N SER A 25 6.67 -11.33 -4.99
CA SER A 25 6.71 -11.68 -3.57
C SER A 25 7.59 -10.73 -2.76
N VAL A 26 8.78 -10.42 -3.26
CA VAL A 26 9.69 -9.45 -2.62
C VAL A 26 9.01 -8.08 -2.51
N VAL A 27 8.35 -7.61 -3.57
CA VAL A 27 7.61 -6.33 -3.53
C VAL A 27 6.47 -6.37 -2.51
N ARG A 28 5.77 -7.50 -2.39
CA ARG A 28 4.72 -7.68 -1.37
C ARG A 28 5.28 -7.66 0.04
N GLU A 29 6.41 -8.32 0.28
CA GLU A 29 7.09 -8.34 1.58
C GLU A 29 7.55 -6.94 1.99
N GLU A 30 8.16 -6.18 1.07
CA GLU A 30 8.57 -4.80 1.31
C GLU A 30 7.38 -3.91 1.70
N ILE A 31 6.25 -4.06 1.00
CA ILE A 31 5.04 -3.30 1.32
C ILE A 31 4.45 -3.76 2.65
N GLN A 32 4.44 -5.06 2.93
CA GLN A 32 3.97 -5.60 4.20
C GLN A 32 4.81 -5.05 5.37
N CYS A 33 6.12 -5.02 5.22
CA CYS A 33 7.03 -4.43 6.19
C CYS A 33 6.78 -2.92 6.36
N ALA A 34 6.54 -2.19 5.27
CA ALA A 34 6.17 -0.77 5.36
C ALA A 34 4.82 -0.54 6.08
N ILE A 35 3.84 -1.43 5.88
CA ILE A 35 2.54 -1.40 6.58
C ILE A 35 2.75 -1.61 8.07
N GLU A 36 3.52 -2.63 8.46
CA GLU A 36 3.82 -2.93 9.86
C GLU A 36 4.59 -1.76 10.51
N ASN A 37 5.61 -1.23 9.84
CA ASN A 37 6.34 -0.06 10.31
C ASN A 37 5.44 1.18 10.48
N ALA A 38 4.48 1.40 9.59
CA ALA A 38 3.53 2.51 9.74
C ALA A 38 2.52 2.28 10.86
N GLN A 39 2.06 1.03 11.04
CA GLN A 39 1.12 0.65 12.08
C GLN A 39 1.73 0.71 13.49
N TYR A 40 3.01 0.33 13.62
CA TYR A 40 3.77 0.34 14.86
C TYR A 40 4.79 1.48 14.94
N SER A 41 4.60 2.54 14.15
CA SER A 41 5.51 3.68 14.14
C SER A 41 5.52 4.38 15.51
N ASP A 42 6.71 4.76 15.98
CA ASP A 42 6.89 5.61 17.17
C ASP A 42 6.35 7.03 16.96
N ASP A 43 6.20 7.46 15.69
CA ASP A 43 5.61 8.75 15.33
C ASP A 43 4.07 8.69 15.47
N PRO A 44 3.47 9.43 16.42
CA PRO A 44 2.01 9.41 16.62
C PRO A 44 1.26 9.94 15.40
N GLU A 45 1.81 10.91 14.67
CA GLU A 45 1.21 11.46 13.45
C GLU A 45 1.14 10.41 12.32
N LYS A 46 2.20 9.62 12.13
CA LYS A 46 2.22 8.55 11.11
C LYS A 46 1.23 7.45 11.46
N ARG A 47 1.17 7.09 12.74
CA ARG A 47 0.22 6.09 13.24
C ARG A 47 -1.23 6.56 13.12
N GLU A 48 -1.50 7.83 13.39
CA GLU A 48 -2.84 8.42 13.26
C GLU A 48 -3.25 8.55 11.78
N GLU A 49 -2.34 8.96 10.89
CA GLU A 49 -2.60 8.98 9.45
C GLU A 49 -2.90 7.57 8.91
N PHE A 50 -2.13 6.57 9.37
CA PHE A 50 -2.40 5.17 9.02
C PHE A 50 -3.78 4.72 9.53
N GLN A 51 -4.13 4.98 10.79
CA GLN A 51 -5.46 4.68 11.33
C GLN A 51 -6.58 5.44 10.59
N ARG A 52 -6.33 6.68 10.16
CA ARG A 52 -7.32 7.45 9.39
C ARG A 52 -7.58 6.84 8.01
N LEU A 53 -6.58 6.21 7.42
CA LEU A 53 -6.67 5.57 6.09
C LEU A 53 -7.21 4.14 6.15
N PHE A 54 -6.81 3.36 7.16
CA PHE A 54 -7.04 1.91 7.23
C PHE A 54 -7.88 1.48 8.43
N GLY A 55 -8.16 2.38 9.37
CA GLY A 55 -8.82 2.07 10.64
C GLY A 55 -7.96 1.18 11.54
N ASN A 56 -8.61 0.31 12.30
CA ASN A 56 -7.94 -0.69 13.15
C ASN A 56 -7.54 -1.96 12.38
N LYS A 57 -7.64 -1.97 11.05
CA LYS A 57 -7.32 -3.14 10.22
C LYS A 57 -5.91 -3.03 9.67
N THR A 58 -5.21 -4.16 9.65
CA THR A 58 -3.97 -4.31 8.88
C THR A 58 -4.35 -4.66 7.43
N PRO A 59 -4.15 -3.74 6.46
CA PRO A 59 -4.48 -3.99 5.06
C PRO A 59 -3.49 -5.00 4.46
N THR A 60 -3.92 -5.71 3.41
CA THR A 60 -2.99 -6.45 2.55
C THR A 60 -2.18 -5.50 1.66
N PRO A 61 -1.01 -5.89 1.12
CA PRO A 61 -0.23 -5.06 0.19
C PRO A 61 -1.05 -4.53 -0.99
N GLU A 62 -1.92 -5.36 -1.56
CA GLU A 62 -2.82 -4.96 -2.64
C GLU A 62 -3.89 -3.94 -2.22
N GLU A 63 -4.40 -4.05 -1.00
CA GLU A 63 -5.37 -3.10 -0.44
C GLU A 63 -4.71 -1.77 -0.11
N PHE A 64 -3.50 -1.81 0.45
CA PHE A 64 -2.69 -0.64 0.72
C PHE A 64 -2.46 0.18 -0.55
N ILE A 65 -1.95 -0.44 -1.62
CA ILE A 65 -1.77 0.24 -2.92
C ILE A 65 -3.09 0.80 -3.43
N CYS A 66 -4.18 0.05 -3.32
CA CYS A 66 -5.49 0.47 -3.82
C CYS A 66 -6.02 1.72 -3.11
N ILE A 67 -5.89 1.78 -1.78
CA ILE A 67 -6.35 2.91 -0.96
C ILE A 67 -5.45 4.13 -1.14
N VAL A 68 -4.12 3.94 -1.08
CA VAL A 68 -3.15 5.03 -1.26
C VAL A 68 -3.24 5.63 -2.67
N SER A 69 -3.36 4.80 -3.71
CA SER A 69 -3.52 5.27 -5.08
C SER A 69 -4.82 6.05 -5.30
N LYS A 70 -5.90 5.69 -4.59
CA LYS A 70 -7.14 6.49 -4.61
C LYS A 70 -6.90 7.85 -3.97
N LYS A 71 -6.29 7.89 -2.78
CA LYS A 71 -6.04 9.15 -2.07
C LYS A 71 -5.14 10.11 -2.86
N LEU A 72 -4.09 9.61 -3.50
CA LEU A 72 -3.21 10.41 -4.37
C LEU A 72 -3.94 10.99 -5.60
N LYS A 73 -4.97 10.31 -6.12
CA LYS A 73 -5.79 10.82 -7.25
C LYS A 73 -6.83 11.87 -6.84
N PHE A 74 -7.10 12.02 -5.55
CA PHE A 74 -8.07 13.00 -5.01
C PHE A 74 -7.39 14.19 -4.34
N LYS A 75 -6.08 14.39 -4.58
CA LYS A 75 -5.32 15.53 -4.09
C LYS A 75 -4.91 16.43 -5.25
#